data_AF-A0A0F8W4Y7-F1
#
_entry.id   AF-A0A0F8W4Y7-F1
#
_cell.length_a   1.000
_cell.length_b   1.000
_cell.length_c   1.000
_cell.angle_alpha   90.00
_cell.angle_beta   90.00
_cell.angle_gamma   90.00
#
_symmetry.space_group_name_H-M   'P 1'
#
loop_
_entity.id
_entity.type
_entity.pdbx_description
1 polymer ?
#
loop_
_entity_poly.entity_id
_entity_poly.type
_entity_poly.pdbx_seq_one_letter_code
_entity_poly.pdbx_strand_id
1 'polypeptide(L)'
;LESNSLSRVLKTGITQVQYQTPGEGGDDGFYQKGGSTIDYEVTADGVLQDRVTGLEWQYVDQPEKFRFKQEATDYCANLPSNAADDWRLPTPKELTYTIDKASGQHDSPLYRFDALSYWHQNSANPEEQLIPVLCVRGETINDRYITELKRNASDNVVTDGQNGLMWQDDSSVASEGALYTWTAAIDHCELLDHAGYSDWRLPNINELAYTLPNSTFAHATALALPEGTIWTPAIDSSLRYRKPYWASTPNFLSSDHAWAMESVSFSYFGFDKTDQYNVRCVRDDLSLLKSPYRFDQNGSHTETVDVDSGLTLQTLNYDENGLLTSMVDQFGNTLTVNRDIAG
;
A
#
# COMPACT_ATOMS: atom_id res chain seq x y z
N LEU A 1 -15.28 23.53 2.50
CA LEU A 1 -14.37 23.06 1.44
C LEU A 1 -13.41 22.08 2.09
N GLU A 2 -13.93 20.93 2.52
CA GLU A 2 -13.06 19.85 2.98
C GLU A 2 -12.60 19.12 1.72
N SER A 3 -11.28 19.00 1.57
CA SER A 3 -10.65 18.35 0.43
C SER A 3 -11.17 16.92 0.36
N ASN A 4 -11.73 16.54 -0.79
CA ASN A 4 -11.80 15.14 -1.21
C ASN A 4 -10.34 14.64 -1.23
N SER A 5 -9.85 14.10 -0.12
CA SER A 5 -8.45 13.69 -0.03
C SER A 5 -8.30 12.42 -0.86
N LEU A 6 -7.64 12.57 -2.00
CA LEU A 6 -7.21 11.43 -2.81
C LEU A 6 -6.45 10.46 -1.91
N SER A 7 -6.65 9.16 -2.11
CA SER A 7 -5.91 8.12 -1.38
C SER A 7 -4.42 8.42 -1.43
N ARG A 8 -3.77 8.34 -0.26
CA ARG A 8 -2.34 8.57 -0.13
C ARG A 8 -1.51 7.38 -0.58
N VAL A 9 -2.13 6.20 -0.71
CA VAL A 9 -1.49 4.98 -1.23
C VAL A 9 -1.07 5.20 -2.69
N LEU A 10 0.23 5.12 -2.96
CA LEU A 10 0.75 5.20 -4.33
C LEU A 10 0.35 3.96 -5.13
N LYS A 11 0.01 4.17 -6.40
CA LYS A 11 -0.18 3.06 -7.32
C LYS A 11 1.14 2.33 -7.58
N THR A 12 1.10 1.01 -7.72
CA THR A 12 2.28 0.20 -8.07
C THR A 12 2.74 0.44 -9.50
N GLY A 13 1.87 0.99 -10.36
CA GLY A 13 2.10 1.13 -11.80
C GLY A 13 1.76 -0.13 -12.59
N ILE A 14 1.44 -1.25 -11.93
CA ILE A 14 1.07 -2.51 -12.58
C ILE A 14 -0.36 -2.37 -13.10
N THR A 15 -0.53 -2.44 -14.42
CA THR A 15 -1.83 -2.20 -15.08
C THR A 15 -2.44 -3.44 -15.71
N GLN A 16 -1.83 -4.61 -15.54
CA GLN A 16 -2.34 -5.88 -16.05
C GLN A 16 -1.96 -7.00 -15.09
N VAL A 17 -2.86 -7.96 -14.95
CA VAL A 17 -2.57 -9.23 -14.27
C VAL A 17 -1.42 -9.92 -15.03
N GLN A 18 -0.33 -10.18 -14.33
CA GLN A 18 0.83 -10.91 -14.84
C GLN A 18 0.68 -12.43 -14.70
N TYR A 19 -0.27 -12.89 -13.87
CA TYR A 19 -0.56 -14.29 -13.60
C TYR A 19 -2.05 -14.61 -13.78
N GLN A 20 -2.43 -15.06 -14.98
CA GLN A 20 -3.73 -15.70 -15.24
C GLN A 20 -3.50 -17.19 -15.47
N THR A 21 -3.40 -18.02 -14.42
CA THR A 21 -3.57 -19.46 -14.63
C THR A 21 -5.07 -19.74 -14.80
N PRO A 22 -5.49 -20.45 -15.85
CA PRO A 22 -6.88 -20.88 -15.96
C PRO A 22 -7.29 -21.73 -14.75
N GLY A 23 -8.17 -21.21 -13.90
CA GLY A 23 -8.65 -21.89 -12.69
C GLY A 23 -8.04 -21.39 -11.37
N GLU A 24 -7.04 -20.50 -11.42
CA GLU A 24 -6.39 -19.87 -10.25
C GLU A 24 -6.55 -18.34 -10.42
N GLY A 25 -7.69 -17.83 -9.98
CA GLY A 25 -8.07 -16.43 -10.15
C GLY A 25 -7.49 -15.53 -9.07
N GLY A 26 -6.17 -15.41 -8.98
CA GLY A 26 -5.51 -14.63 -7.92
C GLY A 26 -5.18 -13.18 -8.31
N ASP A 27 -5.37 -12.24 -7.38
CA ASP A 27 -4.87 -10.85 -7.48
C ASP A 27 -3.33 -10.76 -7.28
N ASP A 28 -2.62 -10.37 -8.33
CA ASP A 28 -1.17 -10.15 -8.36
C ASP A 28 -0.79 -8.67 -8.44
N GLY A 29 -1.51 -7.82 -7.72
CA GLY A 29 -1.19 -6.39 -7.62
C GLY A 29 -1.79 -5.56 -8.74
N PHE A 30 -2.80 -6.11 -9.43
CA PHE A 30 -3.59 -5.42 -10.45
C PHE A 30 -4.67 -4.51 -9.83
N TYR A 31 -5.21 -4.86 -8.66
CA TYR A 31 -6.28 -4.08 -8.03
C TYR A 31 -5.72 -2.96 -7.13
N GLN A 32 -5.68 -1.74 -7.66
CA GLN A 32 -5.67 -0.51 -6.87
C GLN A 32 -6.78 0.41 -7.37
N LYS A 33 -8.02 0.08 -6.97
CA LYS A 33 -9.24 0.82 -7.29
C LYS A 33 -9.16 2.27 -6.79
N GLY A 34 -8.48 2.48 -5.66
CA GLY A 34 -8.03 3.78 -5.13
C GLY A 34 -6.50 3.85 -5.10
N GLY A 35 -5.95 5.05 -5.27
CA GLY A 35 -4.52 5.30 -5.14
C GLY A 35 -4.05 6.45 -6.02
N SER A 36 -2.98 7.11 -5.60
CA SER A 36 -2.37 8.22 -6.34
C SER A 36 -1.34 7.69 -7.34
N THR A 37 -1.33 8.20 -8.56
CA THR A 37 -0.22 7.95 -9.49
C THR A 37 0.98 8.79 -9.07
N ILE A 38 2.20 8.34 -9.43
CA ILE A 38 3.41 9.16 -9.27
C ILE A 38 3.15 10.54 -9.88
N ASP A 39 3.34 11.59 -9.08
CA ASP A 39 3.18 12.98 -9.47
C ASP A 39 4.29 13.80 -8.81
N TYR A 40 5.14 14.40 -9.64
CA TYR A 40 6.22 15.24 -9.18
C TYR A 40 6.45 16.41 -10.13
N GLU A 41 7.08 17.44 -9.60
CA GLU A 41 7.65 18.53 -10.40
C GLU A 41 9.07 18.83 -9.96
N VAL A 42 9.87 19.38 -10.87
CA VAL A 42 11.18 19.94 -10.53
C VAL A 42 11.01 21.45 -10.42
N THR A 43 11.27 21.98 -9.23
CA THR A 43 11.15 23.41 -8.95
C THR A 43 12.25 24.21 -9.66
N ALA A 44 12.08 25.53 -9.74
CA ALA A 44 13.08 26.43 -10.33
C ALA A 44 14.44 26.36 -9.62
N ASP A 45 14.45 25.98 -8.34
CA ASP A 45 15.66 25.80 -7.53
C ASP A 45 16.31 24.42 -7.70
N GLY A 46 15.79 23.57 -8.59
CA GLY A 46 16.35 22.24 -8.89
C GLY A 46 16.02 21.18 -7.83
N VAL A 47 14.88 21.30 -7.16
CA VAL A 47 14.38 20.33 -6.18
C VAL A 47 13.23 19.53 -6.79
N LEU A 48 13.25 18.21 -6.64
CA LEU A 48 12.12 17.37 -7.02
C LEU A 48 11.08 17.37 -5.89
N GLN A 49 9.92 17.93 -6.15
CA GLN A 49 8.79 17.91 -5.22
C GLN A 49 7.84 16.77 -5.58
N ASP A 50 7.75 15.76 -4.72
CA ASP A 50 6.77 14.68 -4.85
C ASP A 50 5.45 15.16 -4.24
N ARG A 51 4.45 15.39 -5.10
CA ARG A 51 3.16 15.97 -4.70
C ARG A 51 2.25 14.96 -4.00
N VAL A 52 2.52 13.66 -4.13
CA VAL A 52 1.76 12.61 -3.45
C VAL A 52 2.25 12.48 -2.02
N THR A 53 3.55 12.33 -1.84
CA THR A 53 4.14 12.14 -0.50
C THR A 53 4.33 13.46 0.24
N GLY A 54 4.40 14.56 -0.49
CA GLY A 54 4.76 15.88 0.01
C GLY A 54 6.21 15.96 0.49
N LEU A 55 7.05 14.99 0.08
CA LEU A 55 8.49 15.01 0.30
C LEU A 55 9.17 15.78 -0.83
N GLU A 56 10.32 16.35 -0.50
CA GLU A 56 11.20 17.00 -1.46
C GLU A 56 12.52 16.25 -1.53
N TRP A 57 12.96 15.98 -2.75
CA TRP A 57 14.13 15.17 -3.04
C TRP A 57 15.15 15.98 -3.82
N GLN A 58 16.41 15.65 -3.60
CA GLN A 58 17.48 16.11 -4.45
C GLN A 58 17.20 15.67 -5.90
N TYR A 59 17.28 16.59 -6.86
CA TYR A 59 17.12 16.26 -8.28
C TYR A 59 18.47 16.17 -8.98
N VAL A 60 18.98 14.95 -9.15
CA VAL A 60 20.30 14.68 -9.75
C VAL A 60 20.25 13.43 -10.63
N ASP A 61 20.88 13.51 -11.81
CA ASP A 61 21.00 12.37 -12.73
C ASP A 61 22.06 11.36 -12.27
N GLN A 62 23.12 11.85 -11.62
CA GLN A 62 24.24 11.05 -11.13
C GLN A 62 24.49 11.38 -9.66
N PRO A 63 23.92 10.61 -8.74
CA PRO A 63 24.10 10.83 -7.32
C PRO A 63 25.56 10.61 -6.89
N GLU A 64 26.03 11.44 -5.95
CA GLU A 64 27.32 11.26 -5.30
C GLU A 64 27.38 9.93 -4.56
N LYS A 65 28.59 9.36 -4.41
CA LYS A 65 28.77 8.04 -3.79
C LYS A 65 29.73 8.10 -2.61
N PHE A 66 29.36 7.42 -1.53
CA PHE A 66 30.11 7.39 -0.29
C PHE A 66 30.31 5.96 0.20
N ARG A 67 31.40 5.71 0.93
CA ARG A 67 31.67 4.41 1.55
C ARG A 67 31.07 4.30 2.94
N PHE A 68 31.07 5.40 3.68
CA PHE A 68 30.58 5.43 5.06
C PHE A 68 29.27 6.20 5.16
N LYS A 69 28.32 5.65 5.93
CA LYS A 69 27.01 6.30 6.16
C LYS A 69 27.15 7.71 6.73
N GLN A 70 28.18 7.94 7.56
CA GLN A 70 28.45 9.25 8.13
C GLN A 70 28.77 10.28 7.04
N GLU A 71 29.58 9.94 6.04
CA GLU A 71 29.91 10.85 4.94
C GLU A 71 28.66 11.20 4.11
N ALA A 72 27.80 10.21 3.83
CA ALA A 72 26.54 10.43 3.14
C ALA A 72 25.56 11.29 3.97
N THR A 73 25.54 11.09 5.29
CA THR A 73 24.75 11.89 6.23
C THR A 73 25.24 13.34 6.25
N ASP A 74 26.55 13.54 6.36
CA ASP A 74 27.18 14.86 6.36
C ASP A 74 26.97 15.56 5.01
N TYR A 75 27.02 14.81 3.90
CA TYR A 75 26.71 15.33 2.57
C TYR A 75 25.30 15.92 2.53
N CYS A 76 24.28 15.16 2.97
CA CYS A 76 22.92 15.69 3.01
C CYS A 76 22.79 16.90 3.93
N ALA A 77 23.33 16.83 5.14
CA ALA A 77 23.25 17.93 6.11
C ALA A 77 23.90 19.24 5.62
N ASN A 78 24.84 19.17 4.67
CA ASN A 78 25.54 20.33 4.10
C ASN A 78 24.93 20.84 2.78
N LEU A 79 23.87 20.22 2.26
CA LEU A 79 23.19 20.72 1.06
C LEU A 79 22.56 22.11 1.33
N PRO A 80 22.64 23.06 0.39
CA PRO A 80 21.99 24.35 0.55
C PRO A 80 20.48 24.19 0.81
N SER A 81 19.98 24.81 1.89
CA SER A 81 18.55 24.85 2.21
C SER A 81 18.09 26.29 2.41
N ASN A 82 16.96 26.62 1.77
CA ASN A 82 16.18 27.83 2.00
C ASN A 82 14.99 27.59 2.96
N ALA A 83 14.84 26.37 3.49
CA ALA A 83 13.73 25.92 4.31
C ALA A 83 14.17 25.59 5.74
N ALA A 84 13.22 25.55 6.68
CA ALA A 84 13.45 25.24 8.09
C ALA A 84 13.76 23.75 8.37
N ASP A 85 13.57 22.86 7.39
CA ASP A 85 13.84 21.43 7.48
C ASP A 85 15.12 21.07 6.72
N ASP A 86 16.10 20.52 7.43
CA ASP A 86 17.38 20.13 6.87
C ASP A 86 17.27 18.84 6.04
N TRP A 87 18.04 18.80 4.96
CA TRP A 87 18.23 17.61 4.13
C TRP A 87 18.79 16.45 4.94
N ARG A 88 18.26 15.25 4.71
CA ARG A 88 18.64 14.02 5.41
C ARG A 88 18.72 12.83 4.47
N LEU A 89 19.30 11.74 4.97
CA LEU A 89 19.11 10.44 4.34
C LEU A 89 17.64 10.00 4.42
N PRO A 90 17.12 9.34 3.38
CA PRO A 90 15.76 8.80 3.39
C PRO A 90 15.65 7.62 4.34
N THR A 91 14.42 7.34 4.77
CA THR A 91 14.08 6.08 5.41
C THR A 91 13.97 4.97 4.33
N PRO A 92 14.12 3.68 4.70
CA PRO A 92 13.89 2.59 3.76
C PRO A 92 12.49 2.59 3.13
N LYS A 93 11.47 3.02 3.91
CA LYS A 93 10.08 3.14 3.47
C LYS A 93 9.95 4.23 2.39
N GLU A 94 10.60 5.38 2.55
CA GLU A 94 10.54 6.47 1.55
C GLU A 94 11.09 6.05 0.19
N LEU A 95 12.18 5.27 0.16
CA LEU A 95 12.70 4.68 -1.08
C LEU A 95 11.76 3.61 -1.64
N THR A 96 11.31 2.68 -0.80
CA THR A 96 10.38 1.61 -1.23
C THR A 96 9.10 2.18 -1.81
N TYR A 97 8.54 3.20 -1.17
CA TYR A 97 7.22 3.74 -1.49
C TYR A 97 7.18 4.47 -2.82
N THR A 98 8.25 5.19 -3.16
CA THR A 98 8.32 6.05 -4.35
C THR A 98 8.52 5.25 -5.65
N ILE A 99 9.24 4.12 -5.62
CA ILE A 99 9.59 3.36 -6.83
C ILE A 99 8.36 2.93 -7.64
N ASP A 100 8.42 3.09 -8.96
CA ASP A 100 7.48 2.48 -9.89
C ASP A 100 7.73 0.98 -10.02
N LYS A 101 6.77 0.17 -9.57
CA LYS A 101 6.91 -1.29 -9.51
C LYS A 101 6.72 -1.94 -10.88
N ALA A 102 6.16 -1.21 -11.85
CA ALA A 102 6.06 -1.65 -13.24
C ALA A 102 7.28 -1.29 -14.10
N SER A 103 8.33 -0.71 -13.50
CA SER A 103 9.59 -0.33 -14.18
C SER A 103 9.43 0.67 -15.33
N GLY A 104 8.52 1.64 -15.19
CA GLY A 104 8.40 2.74 -16.13
C GLY A 104 9.72 3.49 -16.34
N GLN A 105 9.83 4.17 -17.49
CA GLN A 105 10.94 5.09 -17.72
C GLN A 105 10.68 6.37 -16.92
N HIS A 106 11.60 6.69 -16.03
CA HIS A 106 11.57 7.89 -15.19
C HIS A 106 12.87 8.66 -15.32
N ASP A 107 12.78 9.98 -15.37
CA ASP A 107 13.93 10.88 -15.49
C ASP A 107 14.77 10.89 -14.20
N SER A 108 14.12 10.76 -13.04
CA SER A 108 14.80 10.65 -11.76
C SER A 108 15.13 9.19 -11.39
N PRO A 109 16.35 8.90 -10.89
CA PRO A 109 16.68 7.58 -10.35
C PRO A 109 15.81 7.17 -9.15
N LEU A 110 15.18 8.13 -8.45
CA LEU A 110 14.31 7.88 -7.31
C LEU A 110 13.18 6.87 -7.61
N TYR A 111 12.59 6.97 -8.80
CA TYR A 111 11.42 6.17 -9.18
C TYR A 111 11.77 4.80 -9.74
N ARG A 112 13.04 4.40 -9.67
CA ARG A 112 13.56 3.16 -10.25
C ARG A 112 14.06 2.21 -9.16
N PHE A 113 14.06 0.91 -9.48
CA PHE A 113 14.47 -0.14 -8.53
C PHE A 113 15.88 0.05 -7.94
N ASP A 114 16.80 0.71 -8.66
CA ASP A 114 18.15 0.98 -8.16
C ASP A 114 18.16 1.87 -6.90
N ALA A 115 17.13 2.70 -6.70
CA ALA A 115 16.98 3.53 -5.50
C ALA A 115 16.98 2.73 -4.19
N LEU A 116 16.50 1.47 -4.18
CA LEU A 116 16.55 0.62 -2.98
C LEU A 116 17.98 0.33 -2.49
N SER A 117 18.96 0.47 -3.37
CA SER A 117 20.37 0.23 -3.05
C SER A 117 21.10 1.52 -2.62
N TYR A 118 20.40 2.64 -2.52
CA TYR A 118 21.00 3.93 -2.16
C TYR A 118 21.14 4.04 -0.64
N TRP A 119 21.99 4.96 -0.18
CA TRP A 119 22.11 5.25 1.24
C TRP A 119 20.77 5.68 1.83
N HIS A 120 20.37 4.97 2.88
CA HIS A 120 19.21 5.27 3.72
C HIS A 120 19.60 5.14 5.19
N GLN A 121 18.72 5.61 6.09
CA GLN A 121 19.00 5.68 7.53
C GLN A 121 19.41 4.32 8.14
N ASN A 122 18.84 3.23 7.62
CA ASN A 122 19.11 1.87 8.08
C ASN A 122 20.14 1.10 7.23
N SER A 123 20.80 1.73 6.25
CA SER A 123 21.78 1.02 5.42
C SER A 123 22.99 0.64 6.25
N ALA A 124 23.58 -0.51 5.93
CA ALA A 124 24.91 -0.85 6.38
C ALA A 124 25.73 -1.40 5.22
N ASN A 125 27.04 -1.16 5.29
CA ASN A 125 27.97 -1.36 4.19
C ASN A 125 29.28 -1.97 4.72
N PRO A 126 29.24 -3.23 5.19
CA PRO A 126 30.40 -3.87 5.83
C PRO A 126 31.55 -4.09 4.84
N GLU A 127 31.26 -4.13 3.54
CA GLU A 127 32.23 -4.27 2.46
C GLU A 127 32.77 -2.92 1.96
N GLU A 128 32.37 -1.81 2.58
CA GLU A 128 32.80 -0.44 2.25
C GLU A 128 32.64 -0.09 0.76
N GLN A 129 31.59 -0.60 0.11
CA GLN A 129 31.29 -0.32 -1.30
C GLN A 129 30.94 1.16 -1.49
N LEU A 130 31.14 1.70 -2.71
CA LEU A 130 30.67 3.03 -3.03
C LEU A 130 29.16 2.98 -3.30
N ILE A 131 28.37 3.52 -2.36
CA ILE A 131 26.91 3.54 -2.43
C ILE A 131 26.44 4.96 -2.77
N PRO A 132 25.53 5.14 -3.76
CA PRO A 132 24.95 6.44 -4.10
C PRO A 132 24.09 7.01 -2.97
N VAL A 133 24.05 8.33 -2.84
CA VAL A 133 23.19 9.05 -1.89
C VAL A 133 22.20 9.94 -2.63
N LEU A 134 20.93 9.89 -2.22
CA LEU A 134 19.90 10.83 -2.63
C LEU A 134 19.27 11.42 -1.37
N CYS A 135 19.38 12.74 -1.20
CA CYS A 135 18.89 13.39 0.00
C CYS A 135 17.39 13.71 -0.13
N VAL A 136 16.69 13.66 1.00
CA VAL A 136 15.26 14.00 1.12
C VAL A 136 15.08 15.00 2.25
N ARG A 137 14.03 15.83 2.17
CA ARG A 137 13.58 16.68 3.26
C ARG A 137 12.06 16.70 3.37
N GLY A 138 11.57 17.24 4.47
CA GLY A 138 10.17 17.23 4.88
C GLY A 138 9.85 16.14 5.91
N GLU A 139 8.64 16.19 6.43
CA GLU A 139 8.10 15.25 7.42
C GLU A 139 8.21 13.81 6.90
N THR A 140 8.77 12.91 7.72
CA THR A 140 8.96 11.53 7.30
C THR A 140 7.63 10.90 6.95
N ILE A 141 7.62 10.05 5.94
CA ILE A 141 6.43 9.28 5.57
C ILE A 141 5.90 8.44 6.76
N ASN A 142 6.78 8.00 7.66
CA ASN A 142 6.38 7.32 8.89
C ASN A 142 5.53 8.20 9.79
N ASP A 143 5.90 9.46 9.99
CA ASP A 143 5.18 10.41 10.86
C ASP A 143 3.92 10.96 10.18
N ARG A 144 4.02 11.22 8.87
CA ARG A 144 2.96 11.83 8.05
C ARG A 144 1.75 10.92 7.84
N TYR A 145 1.94 9.59 7.81
CA TYR A 145 0.89 8.61 7.47
C TYR A 145 0.29 7.87 8.68
N ILE A 146 0.49 8.38 9.90
CA ILE A 146 -0.03 7.72 11.13
C ILE A 146 -1.53 7.99 11.38
N THR A 147 -2.15 8.92 10.65
CA THR A 147 -3.47 9.42 11.04
C THR A 147 -4.60 8.69 10.30
N GLU A 148 -5.54 8.19 11.09
CA GLU A 148 -6.81 7.49 10.74
C GLU A 148 -6.86 5.96 10.78
N LEU A 149 -5.78 5.29 11.20
CA LEU A 149 -5.86 3.87 11.54
C LEU A 149 -6.57 3.66 12.89
N LYS A 150 -7.58 2.79 12.93
CA LYS A 150 -8.33 2.46 14.16
C LYS A 150 -8.51 0.95 14.30
N ARG A 151 -7.99 0.40 15.40
CA ARG A 151 -8.16 -1.02 15.73
C ARG A 151 -9.54 -1.30 16.33
N ASN A 152 -10.21 -2.32 15.80
CA ASN A 152 -11.34 -2.99 16.44
C ASN A 152 -10.87 -4.32 17.01
N ALA A 153 -10.77 -4.39 18.34
CA ALA A 153 -10.27 -5.57 19.03
C ALA A 153 -11.24 -6.76 19.04
N SER A 154 -12.55 -6.49 18.94
CA SER A 154 -13.59 -7.51 18.94
C SER A 154 -13.52 -8.36 17.69
N ASP A 155 -13.31 -7.69 16.55
CA ASP A 155 -13.28 -8.30 15.23
C ASP A 155 -11.85 -8.59 14.75
N ASN A 156 -10.83 -8.18 15.54
CA ASN A 156 -9.42 -8.28 15.17
C ASN A 156 -9.13 -7.72 13.77
N VAL A 157 -9.55 -6.48 13.55
CA VAL A 157 -9.29 -5.73 12.32
C VAL A 157 -8.78 -4.33 12.64
N VAL A 158 -8.10 -3.71 11.67
CA VAL A 158 -7.73 -2.29 11.70
C VAL A 158 -8.36 -1.60 10.48
N THR A 159 -9.10 -0.53 10.72
CA THR A 159 -9.70 0.30 9.67
C THR A 159 -8.80 1.48 9.35
N ASP A 160 -8.65 1.81 8.06
CA ASP A 160 -7.92 2.97 7.53
C ASP A 160 -8.91 3.93 6.89
N GLY A 161 -9.32 4.96 7.64
CA GLY A 161 -10.27 5.96 7.17
C GLY A 161 -9.76 6.79 5.99
N GLN A 162 -8.45 7.01 5.91
CA GLN A 162 -7.83 7.87 4.90
C GLN A 162 -7.81 7.21 3.53
N ASN A 163 -7.73 5.87 3.46
CA ASN A 163 -7.68 5.14 2.19
C ASN A 163 -8.89 4.25 1.95
N GLY A 164 -9.84 4.18 2.88
CA GLY A 164 -11.00 3.30 2.77
C GLY A 164 -10.58 1.83 2.72
N LEU A 165 -9.62 1.44 3.55
CA LEU A 165 -9.11 0.07 3.64
C LEU A 165 -9.42 -0.53 5.01
N MET A 166 -9.54 -1.86 5.08
CA MET A 166 -9.62 -2.61 6.32
C MET A 166 -8.63 -3.77 6.28
N TRP A 167 -7.96 -3.98 7.40
CA TRP A 167 -6.83 -4.89 7.53
C TRP A 167 -7.13 -5.97 8.55
N GLN A 168 -6.81 -7.22 8.21
CA GLN A 168 -6.82 -8.33 9.16
C GLN A 168 -5.76 -8.07 10.24
N ASP A 169 -6.08 -8.29 11.52
CA ASP A 169 -5.16 -8.11 12.65
C ASP A 169 -5.41 -9.11 13.79
N ASP A 170 -5.75 -10.36 13.45
CA ASP A 170 -5.74 -11.49 14.38
C ASP A 170 -4.33 -12.13 14.46
N SER A 171 -4.16 -13.13 15.32
CA SER A 171 -2.84 -13.73 15.59
C SER A 171 -2.27 -14.56 14.43
N SER A 172 -3.08 -14.96 13.46
CA SER A 172 -2.62 -15.74 12.31
C SER A 172 -1.66 -14.96 11.41
N VAL A 173 -1.76 -13.63 11.38
CA VAL A 173 -0.92 -12.79 10.53
C VAL A 173 0.58 -12.88 10.86
N ALA A 174 0.96 -13.35 12.05
CA ALA A 174 2.36 -13.49 12.44
C ALA A 174 2.66 -14.85 13.09
N SER A 175 1.94 -15.90 12.66
CA SER A 175 2.05 -17.24 13.23
C SER A 175 2.95 -18.15 12.42
N GLU A 176 3.85 -18.88 13.09
CA GLU A 176 4.67 -19.92 12.46
C GLU A 176 3.85 -21.05 11.81
N GLY A 177 2.59 -21.23 12.26
CA GLY A 177 1.66 -22.21 11.69
C GLY A 177 0.85 -21.73 10.49
N ALA A 178 0.99 -20.45 10.10
CA ALA A 178 0.22 -19.81 9.03
C ALA A 178 1.14 -19.17 8.00
N LEU A 179 2.00 -19.99 7.39
CA LEU A 179 2.94 -19.57 6.35
C LEU A 179 2.52 -20.15 4.99
N TYR A 180 2.57 -19.30 3.98
CA TYR A 180 2.04 -19.60 2.64
C TYR A 180 3.09 -19.33 1.57
N THR A 181 3.09 -20.14 0.51
CA THR A 181 3.72 -19.74 -0.76
C THR A 181 2.98 -18.53 -1.32
N TRP A 182 3.58 -17.79 -2.24
CA TRP A 182 2.98 -16.56 -2.74
C TRP A 182 1.59 -16.79 -3.38
N THR A 183 1.43 -17.84 -4.21
CA THR A 183 0.13 -18.19 -4.78
C THR A 183 -0.87 -18.61 -3.70
N ALA A 184 -0.45 -19.44 -2.74
CA ALA A 184 -1.33 -19.87 -1.65
C ALA A 184 -1.70 -18.71 -0.71
N ALA A 185 -0.90 -17.65 -0.63
CA ALA A 185 -1.19 -16.44 0.13
C ALA A 185 -2.33 -15.63 -0.51
N ILE A 186 -2.35 -15.55 -1.84
CA ILE A 186 -3.45 -14.93 -2.59
C ILE A 186 -4.73 -15.71 -2.35
N ASP A 187 -4.70 -17.03 -2.60
CA ASP A 187 -5.85 -17.91 -2.37
C ASP A 187 -6.35 -17.85 -0.92
N HIS A 188 -5.43 -17.80 0.05
CA HIS A 188 -5.77 -17.71 1.47
C HIS A 188 -6.59 -16.46 1.77
N CYS A 189 -6.18 -15.29 1.24
CA CYS A 189 -6.92 -14.07 1.46
C CYS A 189 -8.27 -14.07 0.74
N GLU A 190 -8.34 -14.54 -0.50
CA GLU A 190 -9.60 -14.56 -1.27
C GLU A 190 -10.65 -15.53 -0.69
N LEU A 191 -10.21 -16.57 0.01
CA LEU A 191 -11.07 -17.53 0.71
C LEU A 191 -11.33 -17.16 2.17
N LEU A 192 -10.72 -16.09 2.68
CA LEU A 192 -10.84 -15.70 4.08
C LEU A 192 -12.27 -15.17 4.35
N ASP A 193 -12.97 -15.80 5.30
CA ASP A 193 -14.17 -15.23 5.93
C ASP A 193 -13.79 -14.77 7.35
N HIS A 194 -13.65 -13.45 7.51
CA HIS A 194 -13.19 -12.83 8.75
C HIS A 194 -13.95 -11.55 9.03
N ALA A 195 -14.31 -11.33 10.30
CA ALA A 195 -15.11 -10.19 10.75
C ALA A 195 -16.45 -10.02 9.99
N GLY A 196 -17.01 -11.11 9.44
CA GLY A 196 -18.24 -11.10 8.65
C GLY A 196 -18.07 -10.64 7.19
N TYR A 197 -16.84 -10.63 6.68
CA TYR A 197 -16.50 -10.24 5.32
C TYR A 197 -15.72 -11.35 4.61
N SER A 198 -15.99 -11.51 3.31
CA SER A 198 -15.41 -12.54 2.43
C SER A 198 -14.75 -11.97 1.17
N ASP A 199 -14.55 -10.65 1.11
CA ASP A 199 -13.93 -9.90 0.01
C ASP A 199 -12.50 -9.46 0.35
N TRP A 200 -11.81 -10.27 1.15
CA TRP A 200 -10.40 -10.07 1.50
C TRP A 200 -9.49 -10.41 0.32
N ARG A 201 -8.35 -9.73 0.22
CA ARG A 201 -7.31 -9.93 -0.78
C ARG A 201 -5.92 -9.72 -0.20
N LEU A 202 -4.91 -10.20 -0.91
CA LEU A 202 -3.53 -9.92 -0.55
C LEU A 202 -3.20 -8.45 -0.88
N PRO A 203 -2.63 -7.66 0.06
CA PRO A 203 -2.30 -6.27 -0.18
C PRO A 203 -1.14 -6.14 -1.16
N ASN A 204 -1.14 -5.07 -1.95
CA ASN A 204 0.05 -4.73 -2.73
C ASN A 204 1.14 -4.11 -1.83
N ILE A 205 2.36 -3.99 -2.37
CA ILE A 205 3.50 -3.53 -1.60
C ILE A 205 3.36 -2.08 -1.12
N ASN A 206 2.67 -1.23 -1.88
CA ASN A 206 2.49 0.17 -1.51
C ASN A 206 1.42 0.33 -0.42
N GLU A 207 0.38 -0.52 -0.37
CA GLU A 207 -0.56 -0.56 0.76
C GLU A 207 0.16 -0.99 2.04
N LEU A 208 0.97 -2.05 1.99
CA LEU A 208 1.79 -2.47 3.14
C LEU A 208 2.77 -1.37 3.55
N ALA A 209 3.46 -0.77 2.57
CA ALA A 209 4.43 0.26 2.82
C ALA A 209 3.79 1.51 3.41
N TYR A 210 2.61 1.92 2.96
CA TYR A 210 1.85 3.02 3.56
C TYR A 210 1.55 2.74 5.04
N THR A 211 1.02 1.56 5.32
CA THR A 211 0.48 1.17 6.62
C THR A 211 1.54 0.79 7.67
N LEU A 212 2.69 0.24 7.27
CA LEU A 212 3.70 -0.29 8.19
C LEU A 212 4.97 0.58 8.21
N PRO A 213 5.60 0.82 9.37
CA PRO A 213 5.27 0.28 10.69
C PRO A 213 4.16 1.11 11.34
N ASN A 214 3.29 0.46 12.12
CA ASN A 214 2.30 1.20 12.89
C ASN A 214 1.91 0.44 14.16
N SER A 215 1.92 1.12 15.30
CA SER A 215 1.60 0.55 16.61
C SER A 215 0.10 0.29 16.83
N THR A 216 -0.76 0.71 15.90
CA THR A 216 -2.19 0.40 15.91
C THR A 216 -2.44 -1.10 15.70
N PHE A 217 -1.56 -1.79 14.96
CA PHE A 217 -1.65 -3.24 14.78
C PHE A 217 -1.16 -3.95 16.04
N ALA A 218 -1.98 -4.87 16.56
CA ALA A 218 -1.62 -5.66 17.74
C ALA A 218 -0.71 -6.84 17.40
N HIS A 219 -0.81 -7.35 16.17
CA HIS A 219 0.02 -8.46 15.69
C HIS A 219 0.95 -7.95 14.60
N ALA A 220 2.19 -8.43 14.55
CA ALA A 220 3.22 -7.96 13.63
C ALA A 220 4.27 -9.07 13.43
N THR A 221 4.94 -9.11 12.27
CA THR A 221 6.09 -9.99 12.11
C THR A 221 7.19 -9.58 13.09
N ALA A 222 7.82 -10.56 13.71
CA ALA A 222 8.97 -10.33 14.56
C ALA A 222 10.24 -10.44 13.72
N LEU A 223 10.94 -9.32 13.55
CA LEU A 223 12.28 -9.32 12.96
C LEU A 223 13.32 -9.23 14.10
N ALA A 224 13.85 -10.39 14.50
CA ALA A 224 15.00 -10.46 15.40
C ALA A 224 16.28 -10.59 14.57
N LEU A 225 17.00 -9.49 14.38
CA LEU A 225 18.35 -9.53 13.81
C LEU A 225 19.33 -9.87 14.94
N PRO A 226 20.08 -10.99 14.86
CA PRO A 226 21.15 -11.26 15.81
C PRO A 226 22.13 -10.09 15.91
N GLU A 227 22.76 -9.90 17.07
CA GLU A 227 23.75 -8.83 17.27
C GLU A 227 24.84 -8.87 16.19
N GLY A 228 25.13 -7.72 15.59
CA GLY A 228 26.09 -7.60 14.49
C GLY A 228 25.59 -8.06 13.12
N THR A 229 24.34 -8.55 13.02
CA THR A 229 23.72 -8.82 11.71
C THR A 229 23.04 -7.58 11.16
N ILE A 230 23.22 -7.41 9.86
CA ILE A 230 22.62 -6.35 9.08
C ILE A 230 21.41 -6.95 8.38
N TRP A 231 20.29 -6.22 8.35
CA TRP A 231 19.22 -6.59 7.43
C TRP A 231 19.74 -6.45 6.01
N THR A 232 19.79 -7.55 5.25
CA THR A 232 20.18 -7.52 3.84
C THR A 232 19.01 -7.97 2.96
N PRO A 233 18.85 -7.38 1.77
CA PRO A 233 17.90 -7.89 0.78
C PRO A 233 18.33 -9.26 0.22
N ALA A 234 19.60 -9.65 0.37
CA ALA A 234 20.08 -10.94 -0.05
C ALA A 234 19.40 -12.06 0.75
N ILE A 235 18.74 -12.98 0.05
CA ILE A 235 18.16 -14.18 0.63
C ILE A 235 19.17 -15.30 0.44
N ASP A 236 20.24 -15.32 1.25
CA ASP A 236 21.00 -16.55 1.37
C ASP A 236 20.29 -17.51 2.34
N SER A 237 20.67 -18.79 2.31
CA SER A 237 20.04 -19.82 3.14
C SER A 237 20.09 -19.54 4.65
N SER A 238 21.04 -18.71 5.11
CA SER A 238 21.20 -18.33 6.52
C SER A 238 20.18 -17.30 7.00
N LEU A 239 19.49 -16.61 6.08
CA LEU A 239 18.49 -15.57 6.39
C LEU A 239 17.04 -16.03 6.18
N ARG A 240 16.80 -17.33 5.93
CA ARG A 240 15.48 -17.96 5.75
C ARG A 240 14.61 -18.03 7.00
N TYR A 241 15.12 -17.60 8.16
CA TYR A 241 14.33 -17.44 9.38
C TYR A 241 13.38 -16.22 9.29
N ARG A 242 13.65 -15.27 8.40
CA ARG A 242 12.77 -14.13 8.18
C ARG A 242 11.49 -14.58 7.51
N LYS A 243 10.36 -14.13 8.04
CA LYS A 243 9.02 -14.44 7.54
C LYS A 243 8.25 -13.14 7.35
N PRO A 244 8.62 -12.30 6.35
CA PRO A 244 7.91 -11.04 6.08
C PRO A 244 6.46 -11.30 5.65
N TYR A 245 5.68 -10.25 5.46
CA TYR A 245 4.40 -10.33 4.79
C TYR A 245 4.58 -10.41 3.28
N TRP A 246 3.95 -11.39 2.63
CA TRP A 246 3.78 -11.35 1.19
C TRP A 246 2.99 -10.11 0.76
N ALA A 247 3.43 -9.49 -0.34
CA ALA A 247 2.63 -8.55 -1.09
C ALA A 247 2.14 -9.21 -2.39
N SER A 248 0.97 -8.82 -2.88
CA SER A 248 0.48 -9.23 -4.20
C SER A 248 1.32 -8.66 -5.34
N THR A 249 2.18 -7.68 -5.09
CA THR A 249 3.04 -7.08 -6.12
C THR A 249 4.12 -8.07 -6.60
N PRO A 250 4.12 -8.50 -7.87
CA PRO A 250 5.15 -9.37 -8.43
C PRO A 250 6.45 -8.59 -8.65
N ASN A 251 7.52 -9.35 -8.87
CA ASN A 251 8.76 -8.78 -9.37
C ASN A 251 8.66 -8.59 -10.89
N PHE A 252 8.78 -7.35 -11.35
CA PHE A 252 8.75 -7.04 -12.78
C PHE A 252 9.87 -7.77 -13.57
N LEU A 253 11.05 -7.97 -12.97
CA LEU A 253 12.22 -8.57 -13.61
C LEU A 253 12.22 -10.10 -13.59
N SER A 254 11.36 -10.74 -12.79
CA SER A 254 11.35 -12.20 -12.63
C SER A 254 9.98 -12.73 -12.24
N SER A 255 9.42 -13.61 -13.06
CA SER A 255 8.12 -14.28 -12.81
C SER A 255 8.09 -15.09 -11.53
N ASP A 256 9.24 -15.58 -11.09
CA ASP A 256 9.38 -16.51 -9.98
C ASP A 256 9.53 -15.79 -8.63
N HIS A 257 9.60 -14.45 -8.66
CA HIS A 257 9.79 -13.65 -7.45
C HIS A 257 8.65 -12.65 -7.24
N ALA A 258 8.46 -12.24 -5.99
CA ALA A 258 7.50 -11.23 -5.59
C ALA A 258 8.05 -10.32 -4.48
N TRP A 259 7.34 -9.23 -4.22
CA TRP A 259 7.64 -8.34 -3.10
C TRP A 259 7.16 -8.93 -1.78
N ALA A 260 7.95 -8.73 -0.73
CA ALA A 260 7.53 -8.96 0.64
C ALA A 260 8.12 -7.89 1.57
N MET A 261 7.47 -7.66 2.70
CA MET A 261 7.80 -6.59 3.64
C MET A 261 7.65 -7.02 5.10
N GLU A 262 8.64 -6.68 5.92
CA GLU A 262 8.58 -6.81 7.37
C GLU A 262 7.72 -5.72 7.99
N SER A 263 7.07 -6.01 9.14
CA SER A 263 6.31 -5.01 9.90
C SER A 263 7.10 -3.74 10.23
N VAL A 264 8.44 -3.84 10.30
CA VAL A 264 9.37 -2.75 10.62
C VAL A 264 9.95 -2.04 9.40
N SER A 265 9.21 -2.02 8.28
CA SER A 265 9.51 -1.29 7.03
C SER A 265 10.51 -1.89 6.06
N PHE A 266 11.25 -2.93 6.43
CA PHE A 266 12.21 -3.52 5.51
C PHE A 266 11.49 -4.32 4.43
N SER A 267 11.78 -4.05 3.16
CA SER A 267 11.14 -4.71 2.02
C SER A 267 12.16 -5.13 0.97
N TYR A 268 11.83 -6.16 0.21
CA TYR A 268 12.61 -6.55 -0.96
C TYR A 268 11.70 -7.16 -2.04
N PHE A 269 12.12 -7.03 -3.29
CA PHE A 269 11.34 -7.41 -4.47
C PHE A 269 11.70 -8.78 -5.02
N GLY A 270 12.75 -9.41 -4.50
CA GLY A 270 13.31 -10.67 -5.01
C GLY A 270 13.08 -11.86 -4.10
N PHE A 271 11.93 -11.98 -3.45
CA PHE A 271 11.58 -13.18 -2.67
C PHE A 271 11.03 -14.28 -3.57
N ASP A 272 11.52 -15.51 -3.42
CA ASP A 272 11.10 -16.66 -4.22
C ASP A 272 9.65 -17.04 -3.88
N LYS A 273 8.78 -17.10 -4.89
CA LYS A 273 7.35 -17.38 -4.70
C LYS A 273 7.06 -18.75 -4.07
N THR A 274 8.03 -19.67 -4.09
CA THR A 274 7.94 -20.98 -3.43
C THR A 274 8.29 -20.96 -1.95
N ASP A 275 8.88 -19.86 -1.44
CA ASP A 275 9.13 -19.70 -0.01
C ASP A 275 7.82 -19.48 0.77
N GLN A 276 7.80 -19.95 2.02
CA GLN A 276 6.65 -19.81 2.90
C GLN A 276 6.82 -18.61 3.83
N TYR A 277 5.91 -17.62 3.71
CA TYR A 277 5.92 -16.36 4.46
C TYR A 277 4.55 -16.02 5.05
N ASN A 278 4.54 -15.01 5.93
CA ASN A 278 3.33 -14.54 6.61
C ASN A 278 2.43 -13.79 5.64
N VAL A 279 1.15 -13.65 6.02
CA VAL A 279 0.13 -12.96 5.23
C VAL A 279 -0.66 -12.04 6.14
N ARG A 280 -0.95 -10.83 5.67
CA ARG A 280 -1.95 -9.96 6.27
C ARG A 280 -2.91 -9.54 5.17
N CYS A 281 -4.13 -10.04 5.22
CA CYS A 281 -5.11 -9.70 4.20
C CYS A 281 -5.63 -8.27 4.40
N VAL A 282 -5.99 -7.64 3.29
CA VAL A 282 -6.63 -6.33 3.22
C VAL A 282 -7.93 -6.45 2.44
N ARG A 283 -8.88 -5.57 2.69
CA ARG A 283 -10.07 -5.39 1.87
C ARG A 283 -10.37 -3.91 1.71
N ASP A 284 -11.17 -3.59 0.71
CA ASP A 284 -11.75 -2.26 0.62
C ASP A 284 -12.80 -2.11 1.75
N ASP A 285 -12.66 -1.11 2.60
CA ASP A 285 -13.66 -0.78 3.59
C ASP A 285 -14.77 0.06 2.95
N LEU A 286 -15.72 -0.64 2.30
CA LEU A 286 -16.86 0.00 1.66
C LEU A 286 -17.78 0.74 2.66
N SER A 287 -17.62 0.50 3.97
CA SER A 287 -18.36 1.24 5.00
C SER A 287 -17.83 2.67 5.18
N LEU A 288 -16.55 2.88 4.82
CA LEU A 288 -15.85 4.17 4.80
C LEU A 288 -15.68 4.74 3.40
N LEU A 289 -15.85 3.93 2.34
CA LEU A 289 -16.13 4.48 1.03
C LEU A 289 -17.43 5.28 1.14
N LYS A 290 -17.29 6.60 1.02
CA LYS A 290 -18.38 7.52 0.73
C LYS A 290 -18.94 7.23 -0.67
N SER A 291 -19.46 6.02 -0.88
CA SER A 291 -20.35 5.73 -1.98
C SER A 291 -21.69 6.33 -1.59
N PRO A 292 -22.22 7.29 -2.37
CA PRO A 292 -23.59 7.73 -2.15
C PRO A 292 -24.55 6.55 -2.36
N TYR A 293 -24.17 5.51 -3.10
CA TYR A 293 -25.03 4.37 -3.41
C TYR A 293 -24.85 3.22 -2.40
N ARG A 294 -25.96 2.74 -1.84
CA ARG A 294 -26.08 1.56 -1.00
C ARG A 294 -26.68 0.40 -1.79
N PHE A 295 -26.15 -0.80 -1.62
CA PHE A 295 -26.61 -1.99 -2.33
C PHE A 295 -27.04 -3.07 -1.35
N ASP A 296 -28.03 -3.87 -1.73
CA ASP A 296 -28.38 -5.09 -1.00
C ASP A 296 -27.45 -6.27 -1.34
N GLN A 297 -27.62 -7.39 -0.65
CA GLN A 297 -26.86 -8.64 -0.84
C GLN A 297 -26.97 -9.24 -2.25
N ASN A 298 -27.96 -8.82 -3.04
CA ASN A 298 -28.17 -9.28 -4.41
C ASN A 298 -27.59 -8.29 -5.45
N GLY A 299 -26.95 -7.21 -4.99
CA GLY A 299 -26.37 -6.17 -5.83
C GLY A 299 -27.38 -5.12 -6.33
N SER A 300 -28.59 -5.06 -5.77
CA SER A 300 -29.58 -4.02 -6.12
C SER A 300 -29.29 -2.72 -5.38
N HIS A 301 -29.30 -1.60 -6.09
CA HIS A 301 -29.11 -0.27 -5.49
C HIS A 301 -30.35 0.13 -4.68
N THR A 302 -30.24 0.19 -3.36
CA THR A 302 -31.38 0.43 -2.45
C THR A 302 -31.52 1.88 -2.03
N GLU A 303 -30.41 2.61 -1.86
CA GLU A 303 -30.44 3.99 -1.41
C GLU A 303 -29.32 4.82 -2.00
N THR A 304 -29.61 6.08 -2.34
CA THR A 304 -28.61 7.12 -2.52
C THR A 304 -28.59 8.01 -1.28
N VAL A 305 -27.43 8.23 -0.68
CA VAL A 305 -27.23 9.06 0.50
C VAL A 305 -26.28 10.22 0.21
N ASP A 306 -26.52 11.34 0.86
CA ASP A 306 -25.56 12.41 0.98
C ASP A 306 -24.49 11.95 1.96
N VAL A 307 -23.28 11.76 1.45
CA VAL A 307 -22.18 11.12 2.17
C VAL A 307 -21.58 12.00 3.26
N ASP A 308 -21.93 13.28 3.30
CA ASP A 308 -21.42 14.24 4.27
C ASP A 308 -22.40 14.45 5.43
N SER A 309 -23.71 14.47 5.14
CA SER A 309 -24.77 14.67 6.13
C SER A 309 -25.45 13.38 6.59
N GLY A 310 -25.24 12.26 5.88
CA GLY A 310 -25.93 10.98 6.13
C GLY A 310 -27.41 10.98 5.74
N LEU A 311 -27.89 12.04 5.07
CA LEU A 311 -29.27 12.15 4.62
C LEU A 311 -29.53 11.22 3.43
N THR A 312 -30.61 10.44 3.48
CA THR A 312 -31.07 9.68 2.31
C THR A 312 -31.61 10.64 1.26
N LEU A 313 -30.92 10.72 0.12
CA LEU A 313 -31.29 11.51 -1.05
C LEU A 313 -32.35 10.79 -1.90
N GLN A 314 -32.25 9.46 -1.98
CA GLN A 314 -33.14 8.62 -2.75
C GLN A 314 -33.26 7.22 -2.14
N THR A 315 -34.44 6.63 -2.15
CA THR A 315 -34.69 5.22 -1.84
C THR A 315 -35.28 4.51 -3.05
N LEU A 316 -34.84 3.31 -3.33
CA LEU A 316 -35.28 2.48 -4.44
C LEU A 316 -35.94 1.21 -3.90
N ASN A 317 -37.15 0.92 -4.38
CA ASN A 317 -37.94 -0.23 -3.95
C ASN A 317 -38.04 -1.25 -5.08
N TYR A 318 -37.97 -2.53 -4.74
CA TYR A 318 -37.99 -3.63 -5.70
C TYR A 318 -39.12 -4.62 -5.36
N ASP A 319 -39.63 -5.34 -6.36
CA ASP A 319 -40.57 -6.45 -6.15
C ASP A 319 -39.85 -7.76 -5.79
N GLU A 320 -40.61 -8.82 -5.55
CA GLU A 320 -40.11 -10.16 -5.23
C GLU A 320 -39.24 -10.79 -6.33
N ASN A 321 -39.31 -10.27 -7.56
CA ASN A 321 -38.52 -10.72 -8.70
C ASN A 321 -37.26 -9.86 -8.91
N GLY A 322 -37.00 -8.89 -8.04
CA GLY A 322 -35.85 -7.99 -8.13
C GLY A 322 -36.01 -6.87 -9.15
N LEU A 323 -37.25 -6.55 -9.58
CA LEU A 323 -37.50 -5.45 -10.51
C LEU A 323 -37.81 -4.15 -9.74
N LEU A 324 -37.18 -3.05 -10.15
CA LEU A 324 -37.40 -1.73 -9.54
C LEU A 324 -38.86 -1.28 -9.71
N THR A 325 -39.59 -1.05 -8.62
CA THR A 325 -41.01 -0.64 -8.62
C THR A 325 -41.19 0.85 -8.36
N SER A 326 -40.35 1.45 -7.51
CA SER A 326 -40.43 2.88 -7.25
C SER A 326 -39.11 3.48 -6.79
N MET A 327 -38.98 4.79 -6.99
CA MET A 327 -37.93 5.62 -6.44
C MET A 327 -38.56 6.74 -5.63
N VAL A 328 -38.13 6.94 -4.40
CA VAL A 328 -38.62 7.97 -3.48
C VAL A 328 -37.48 8.95 -3.22
N ASP A 329 -37.71 10.25 -3.42
CA ASP A 329 -36.71 11.28 -3.11
C ASP A 329 -36.71 11.67 -1.62
N GLN A 330 -35.72 12.45 -1.20
CA GLN A 330 -35.59 12.96 0.17
C GLN A 330 -36.79 13.77 0.69
N PHE A 331 -37.67 14.24 -0.19
CA PHE A 331 -38.87 15.01 0.16
C PHE A 331 -40.13 14.14 0.19
N GLY A 332 -40.00 12.83 -0.08
CA GLY A 332 -41.10 11.87 -0.11
C GLY A 332 -41.86 11.85 -1.44
N ASN A 333 -41.34 12.47 -2.51
CA ASN A 333 -41.95 12.35 -3.83
C ASN A 333 -41.61 10.97 -4.42
N THR A 334 -42.64 10.28 -4.91
CA THR A 334 -42.49 8.92 -5.44
C THR A 334 -42.64 8.90 -6.96
N LEU A 335 -41.63 8.36 -7.64
CA LEU A 335 -41.70 7.95 -9.03
C LEU A 335 -41.96 6.44 -9.09
N THR A 336 -43.08 6.04 -9.67
CA THR A 336 -43.45 4.62 -9.84
C THR A 336 -43.07 4.15 -11.25
N VAL A 337 -42.45 2.97 -11.32
CA VAL A 337 -42.11 2.31 -12.58
C VAL A 337 -43.21 1.32 -12.92
N ASN A 338 -43.94 1.58 -14.00
CA ASN A 338 -44.94 0.66 -14.54
C ASN A 338 -44.35 -0.03 -15.78
N ARG A 339 -44.37 -1.36 -15.77
CA ARG A 339 -43.89 -2.22 -16.85
C ARG A 339 -45.05 -2.81 -17.62
N ASP A 340 -44.88 -2.99 -18.92
CA ASP A 340 -45.85 -3.74 -19.71
C ASP A 340 -45.53 -5.24 -19.69
N ILE A 341 -46.32 -6.04 -20.41
CA ILE A 341 -46.16 -7.49 -20.49
C ILE A 341 -44.85 -7.95 -21.14
N ALA A 342 -44.05 -7.05 -21.72
CA ALA A 342 -42.73 -7.35 -22.27
C ALA A 342 -41.58 -7.06 -21.29
N GLY A 343 -41.86 -6.42 -20.15
CA GLY A 343 -40.86 -6.01 -19.15
C GLY A 343 -40.44 -4.56 -19.34
#